data_AF-A0A4D8QUL5-F1
#
_entry.id   AF-A0A4D8QUL5-F1
#
_cell.length_a   1.000
_cell.length_b   1.000
_cell.length_c   1.000
_cell.angle_alpha   90.00
_cell.angle_beta   90.00
_cell.angle_gamma   90.00
#
_symmetry.space_group_name_H-M   'P 1'
#
loop_
_entity.id
_entity.type
_entity.pdbx_description
1 polymer ?
#
loop_
_entity_poly.entity_id
_entity_poly.type
_entity_poly.pdbx_seq_one_letter_code
_entity_poly.pdbx_strand_id
1 'polypeptide(L)'
;MTHALHGGSLIPTGSGVIDAEHGAILDLLSAMTAGGPFGLAELTALRHAVAGHFATETAEMAVLATDRRERHEQAHRSYFASIDALIATAERGGPLNDDDANRLMLWFIVHSNTADTELVEAARRANDEPPMISMDDWLDSLDEADRDALRS
;
A
#
# COMPACT_ATOMS: atom_id res chain seq x y z
N MET A 1 20.87 1.61 28.62
CA MET A 1 19.50 1.08 28.49
C MET A 1 18.83 1.86 27.38
N THR A 2 18.94 1.37 26.15
CA THR A 2 18.25 1.93 24.99
C THR A 2 16.83 1.40 25.00
N HIS A 3 15.86 2.29 25.21
CA HIS A 3 14.45 1.96 25.07
C HIS A 3 14.20 1.60 23.61
N ALA A 4 13.98 0.32 23.32
CA ALA A 4 13.32 -0.08 22.09
C ALA A 4 11.91 0.52 22.13
N LEU A 5 11.70 1.58 21.35
CA LEU A 5 10.36 2.05 21.02
C LEU A 5 9.64 0.84 20.45
N HIS A 6 8.63 0.34 21.15
CA HIS A 6 7.69 -0.61 20.59
C HIS A 6 6.90 0.15 19.53
N GLY A 7 7.48 0.30 18.34
CA GLY A 7 6.75 0.67 17.14
C GLY A 7 5.58 -0.30 17.01
N GLY A 8 4.39 0.22 16.71
CA GLY A 8 3.17 -0.58 16.70
C GLY A 8 3.32 -1.85 15.86
N SER A 9 2.54 -2.89 16.16
CA SER A 9 2.53 -4.07 15.30
C SER A 9 1.96 -3.71 13.93
N LEU A 10 2.57 -4.19 12.86
CA LEU A 10 1.91 -4.27 11.56
C LEU A 10 0.70 -5.20 11.71
N ILE A 11 -0.44 -4.76 11.20
CA ILE A 11 -1.70 -5.50 11.19
C ILE A 11 -1.94 -5.99 9.76
N PRO A 12 -2.23 -7.28 9.52
CA PRO A 12 -2.57 -7.76 8.19
C PRO A 12 -3.79 -7.02 7.63
N THR A 13 -3.66 -6.52 6.39
CA THR A 13 -4.74 -5.88 5.63
C THR A 13 -5.80 -6.89 5.20
N GLY A 14 -5.43 -8.17 5.07
CA GLY A 14 -6.28 -9.23 4.57
C GLY A 14 -6.21 -9.41 3.05
N SER A 15 -5.31 -8.70 2.36
CA SER A 15 -4.90 -8.99 0.99
C SER A 15 -3.60 -9.78 1.01
N GLY A 16 -3.61 -11.02 0.52
CA GLY A 16 -2.42 -11.90 0.58
C GLY A 16 -1.21 -11.38 -0.20
N VAL A 17 -1.42 -10.57 -1.25
CA VAL A 17 -0.34 -9.93 -2.01
C VAL A 17 0.25 -8.77 -1.22
N ILE A 18 -0.60 -7.84 -0.78
CA ILE A 18 -0.18 -6.66 -0.01
C ILE A 18 0.47 -7.08 1.32
N ASP A 19 -0.10 -8.05 2.03
CA ASP A 19 0.46 -8.55 3.29
C ASP A 19 1.86 -9.18 3.10
N ALA A 20 2.10 -9.85 1.97
CA ALA A 20 3.41 -10.41 1.64
C ALA A 20 4.43 -9.31 1.30
N GLU A 21 4.02 -8.30 0.54
CA GLU A 21 4.84 -7.12 0.24
C GLU A 21 5.18 -6.34 1.52
N HIS A 22 4.19 -6.16 2.42
CA HIS A 22 4.40 -5.51 3.70
C HIS A 22 5.38 -6.26 4.58
N GLY A 23 5.30 -7.60 4.62
CA GLY A 23 6.25 -8.44 5.32
C GLY A 23 7.68 -8.23 4.82
N ALA A 24 7.89 -8.23 3.50
CA ALA A 24 9.21 -8.02 2.91
C ALA A 24 9.80 -6.62 3.22
N ILE A 25 8.97 -5.58 3.19
CA ILE A 25 9.39 -4.22 3.56
C ILE A 25 9.69 -4.13 5.06
N LEU A 26 8.85 -4.75 5.90
CA LEU A 26 9.03 -4.76 7.35
C LEU A 26 10.31 -5.49 7.75
N ASP A 27 10.69 -6.57 7.08
CA ASP A 27 11.94 -7.30 7.32
C ASP A 27 13.17 -6.40 7.07
N LEU A 28 13.16 -5.64 5.96
CA LEU A 28 14.23 -4.68 5.66
C LEU A 28 14.32 -3.58 6.74
N LEU A 29 13.20 -2.97 7.10
CA LEU A 29 13.15 -1.91 8.11
C LEU A 29 13.53 -2.43 9.51
N SER A 30 13.16 -3.66 9.83
CA SER A 30 13.47 -4.29 11.13
C SER A 30 14.96 -4.56 11.25
N ALA A 31 15.61 -5.02 10.17
CA ALA A 31 17.05 -5.19 10.14
C ALA A 31 17.79 -3.86 10.38
N MET A 32 17.32 -2.76 9.77
CA MET A 32 17.92 -1.43 9.95
C MET A 32 17.76 -0.91 11.38
N THR A 33 16.59 -1.12 12.00
CA THR A 33 16.30 -0.60 13.36
C THR A 33 16.88 -1.47 14.48
N ALA A 34 17.18 -2.74 14.22
CA ALA A 34 17.81 -3.65 15.20
C ALA A 34 19.33 -3.49 15.34
N GLY A 35 19.90 -2.38 14.84
CA GLY A 35 21.36 -2.16 14.81
C GLY A 35 22.08 -2.98 13.74
N GLY A 36 21.35 -3.49 12.75
CA GLY A 36 21.91 -4.10 11.55
C GLY A 36 22.48 -3.05 10.58
N PRO A 37 22.90 -3.47 9.38
CA PRO A 37 23.39 -2.56 8.36
C PRO A 37 22.33 -1.51 8.01
N PHE A 38 22.75 -0.25 8.00
CA PHE A 38 21.93 0.86 7.53
C PHE A 38 22.78 1.80 6.69
N GLY A 39 22.80 1.55 5.39
CA GLY A 39 23.59 2.29 4.42
C GLY A 39 22.92 2.40 3.07
N LEU A 40 23.70 2.80 2.07
CA LEU A 40 23.21 3.03 0.71
C LEU A 40 22.57 1.78 0.10
N ALA A 41 23.14 0.59 0.36
CA ALA A 41 22.62 -0.66 -0.20
C ALA A 41 21.22 -0.99 0.38
N GLU A 42 21.05 -0.87 1.69
CA GLU A 42 19.79 -1.16 2.37
C GLU A 42 18.70 -0.14 2.02
N LEU A 43 19.05 1.15 1.94
CA LEU A 43 18.13 2.19 1.47
C LEU A 43 17.70 1.97 0.03
N THR A 44 18.61 1.53 -0.84
CA THR A 44 18.29 1.21 -2.25
C THR A 44 17.37 0.00 -2.34
N ALA A 45 17.63 -1.03 -1.54
CA ALA A 45 16.77 -2.22 -1.47
C ALA A 45 15.37 -1.88 -0.97
N LEU A 46 15.27 -1.07 0.09
CA LEU A 46 13.99 -0.56 0.60
C LEU A 46 13.26 0.25 -0.46
N ARG A 47 13.95 1.19 -1.11
CA ARG A 47 13.40 2.03 -2.17
C ARG A 47 12.79 1.21 -3.30
N HIS A 48 13.44 0.11 -3.68
CA HIS A 48 12.96 -0.80 -4.71
C HIS A 48 11.73 -1.60 -4.25
N ALA A 49 11.77 -2.17 -3.04
CA ALA A 49 10.64 -2.91 -2.48
C ALA A 49 9.38 -2.03 -2.34
N VAL A 50 9.54 -0.82 -1.80
CA VAL A 50 8.46 0.17 -1.68
C VAL A 50 7.93 0.59 -3.07
N ALA A 51 8.80 0.69 -4.07
CA ALA A 51 8.35 0.99 -5.44
C ALA A 51 7.50 -0.12 -6.06
N GLY A 52 7.85 -1.39 -5.82
CA GLY A 52 6.99 -2.51 -6.21
C GLY A 52 5.63 -2.42 -5.53
N HIS A 53 5.63 -2.28 -4.21
CA HIS A 53 4.42 -2.23 -3.40
C HIS A 53 3.48 -1.07 -3.79
N PHE A 54 4.00 0.15 -3.90
CA PHE A 54 3.17 1.30 -4.31
C PHE A 54 2.62 1.18 -5.73
N ALA A 55 3.30 0.46 -6.63
CA ALA A 55 2.77 0.17 -7.96
C ALA A 55 1.58 -0.80 -7.89
N THR A 56 1.65 -1.83 -7.03
CA THR A 56 0.54 -2.73 -6.72
C THR A 56 -0.66 -1.92 -6.22
N GLU A 57 -0.49 -1.08 -5.21
CA GLU A 57 -1.59 -0.29 -4.65
C GLU A 57 -2.17 0.72 -5.64
N THR A 58 -1.33 1.36 -6.46
CA THR A 58 -1.79 2.33 -7.47
C THR A 58 -2.80 1.70 -8.45
N ALA A 59 -2.62 0.41 -8.77
CA ALA A 59 -3.58 -0.31 -9.62
C ALA A 59 -4.94 -0.53 -8.92
N GLU A 60 -4.94 -0.64 -7.59
CA GLU A 60 -6.13 -0.86 -6.78
C GLU A 60 -6.83 0.45 -6.35
N MET A 61 -6.11 1.58 -6.29
CA MET A 61 -6.61 2.88 -5.82
C MET A 61 -7.80 3.46 -6.61
N ALA A 62 -8.14 2.91 -7.76
CA ALA A 62 -9.30 3.33 -8.55
C ALA A 62 -10.63 3.17 -7.77
N VAL A 63 -10.68 2.25 -6.80
CA VAL A 63 -11.87 2.01 -5.96
C VAL A 63 -12.07 3.06 -4.87
N LEU A 64 -11.06 3.89 -4.60
CA LEU A 64 -11.13 4.95 -3.59
C LEU A 64 -11.83 6.20 -4.11
N ALA A 65 -12.47 6.93 -3.20
CA ALA A 65 -12.91 8.29 -3.46
C ALA A 65 -11.71 9.18 -3.86
N THR A 66 -11.94 10.16 -4.75
CA THR A 66 -10.87 11.00 -5.30
C THR A 66 -10.00 11.66 -4.23
N ASP A 67 -10.59 12.20 -3.17
CA ASP A 67 -9.86 12.86 -2.08
C ASP A 67 -9.04 11.88 -1.22
N ARG A 68 -9.46 10.62 -1.15
CA ARG A 68 -8.74 9.54 -0.47
C ARG A 68 -7.55 9.08 -1.30
N ARG A 69 -7.78 8.83 -2.59
CA ARG A 69 -6.73 8.50 -3.57
C ARG A 69 -5.64 9.57 -3.58
N GLU A 70 -6.00 10.85 -3.70
CA GLU A 70 -5.02 11.94 -3.74
C GLU A 70 -4.17 12.02 -2.46
N ARG A 71 -4.77 11.77 -1.30
CA ARG A 71 -4.05 11.71 -0.02
C ARG A 71 -3.12 10.50 0.06
N HIS A 72 -3.55 9.34 -0.42
CA HIS A 72 -2.73 8.12 -0.47
C HIS A 72 -1.53 8.32 -1.39
N GLU A 73 -1.75 8.81 -2.61
CA GLU A 73 -0.67 9.13 -3.55
C GLU A 73 0.31 10.19 -2.99
N GLN A 74 -0.20 11.19 -2.28
CA GLN A 74 0.65 12.18 -1.62
C GLN A 74 1.50 11.54 -0.52
N ALA A 75 0.93 10.61 0.25
CA ALA A 75 1.67 9.85 1.24
C ALA A 75 2.82 9.06 0.58
N HIS A 76 2.56 8.38 -0.54
CA HIS A 76 3.58 7.68 -1.33
C HIS A 76 4.72 8.60 -1.76
N ARG A 77 4.38 9.76 -2.34
CA ARG A 77 5.38 10.76 -2.77
C ARG A 77 6.23 11.25 -1.61
N SER A 78 5.62 11.53 -0.47
CA SER A 78 6.33 11.98 0.74
C SER A 78 7.26 10.92 1.31
N TYR A 79 6.86 9.65 1.27
CA TYR A 79 7.71 8.55 1.73
C TYR A 79 8.91 8.33 0.80
N PHE A 80 8.70 8.33 -0.52
CA PHE A 80 9.82 8.28 -1.46
C PHE A 80 10.79 9.42 -1.29
N ALA A 81 10.30 10.66 -1.13
CA ALA A 81 11.17 11.81 -0.91
C ALA A 81 12.03 11.64 0.36
N SER A 82 11.48 11.00 1.40
CA SER A 82 12.21 10.71 2.64
C SER A 82 13.32 9.68 2.42
N ILE A 83 13.03 8.59 1.69
CA ILE A 83 14.04 7.57 1.35
C ILE A 83 15.11 8.16 0.43
N ASP A 84 14.71 8.90 -0.61
CA ASP A 84 15.63 9.51 -1.58
C ASP A 84 16.57 10.53 -0.93
N ALA A 85 16.09 11.29 0.07
CA ALA A 85 16.93 12.20 0.85
C ALA A 85 18.00 11.45 1.67
N LEU A 86 17.65 10.29 2.23
CA LEU A 86 18.59 9.44 2.98
C LEU A 86 19.60 8.77 2.04
N ILE A 87 19.16 8.30 0.87
CA ILE A 87 20.05 7.78 -0.18
C ILE A 87 21.08 8.84 -0.57
N ALA A 88 20.62 10.05 -0.89
CA ALA A 88 21.51 11.14 -1.26
C ALA A 88 22.48 11.52 -0.13
N THR A 89 22.07 11.39 1.12
CA THR A 89 22.94 11.59 2.29
C THR A 89 24.02 10.51 2.35
N ALA A 90 23.65 9.24 2.17
CA ALA A 90 24.57 8.12 2.16
C ALA A 90 25.58 8.19 1.00
N GLU A 91 25.14 8.56 -0.20
CA GLU A 91 26.00 8.74 -1.38
C GLU A 91 27.10 9.78 -1.17
N ARG A 92 26.82 10.83 -0.39
CA ARG A 92 27.80 11.87 -0.03
C ARG A 92 28.69 11.47 1.15
N GLY A 93 28.54 10.26 1.70
CA GLY A 93 29.23 9.81 2.90
C GLY A 93 28.74 10.51 4.17
N GLY A 94 27.53 11.07 4.15
CA GLY A 94 26.89 11.68 5.32
C GLY A 94 26.47 10.61 6.34
N PRO A 95 26.40 10.96 7.64
CA PRO A 95 25.97 10.03 8.66
C PRO A 95 24.48 9.72 8.52
N LEU A 96 24.14 8.43 8.61
CA LEU A 96 22.80 7.93 8.86
C LEU A 96 22.73 7.49 10.32
N ASN A 97 21.58 7.63 10.96
CA ASN A 97 21.41 7.24 12.36
C ASN A 97 20.12 6.43 12.58
N ASP A 98 20.02 5.82 13.76
CA ASP A 98 18.89 4.97 14.14
C ASP A 98 17.54 5.72 14.10
N ASP A 99 17.52 7.04 14.34
CA ASP A 99 16.28 7.82 14.27
C ASP A 99 15.75 7.90 12.83
N ASP A 100 16.62 7.91 11.82
CA ASP A 100 16.20 7.90 10.41
C ASP A 100 15.52 6.57 10.06
N ALA A 101 16.12 5.44 10.45
CA ALA A 101 15.51 4.12 10.28
C ALA A 101 14.18 3.98 11.05
N ASN A 102 14.14 4.46 12.29
CA ASN A 102 12.93 4.44 13.13
C ASN A 102 11.79 5.28 12.53
N ARG A 103 12.10 6.43 11.92
CA ARG A 103 11.10 7.25 11.22
C ARG A 103 10.52 6.55 10.01
N LEU A 104 11.37 5.89 9.20
CA LEU A 104 10.91 5.11 8.05
C LEU A 104 10.00 3.96 8.48
N MET A 105 10.39 3.26 9.55
CA MET A 105 9.62 2.17 10.15
C MET A 105 8.26 2.64 10.67
N LEU A 106 8.25 3.69 11.49
CA LEU A 106 7.02 4.21 12.08
C LEU A 106 6.05 4.70 11.02
N TRP A 107 6.54 5.41 10.02
CA TRP A 107 5.71 5.87 8.90
C TRP A 107 5.06 4.68 8.19
N PHE A 108 5.85 3.66 7.85
CA PHE A 108 5.39 2.48 7.12
C PHE A 108 4.26 1.76 7.89
N ILE A 109 4.48 1.47 9.17
CA ILE A 109 3.49 0.80 10.01
C ILE A 109 2.19 1.61 10.11
N VAL A 110 2.28 2.93 10.29
CA VAL A 110 1.09 3.78 10.39
C VAL A 110 0.35 3.82 9.07
N HIS A 111 1.06 3.96 7.95
CA HIS A 111 0.45 3.98 6.62
C HIS A 111 -0.28 2.67 6.35
N SER A 112 0.38 1.52 6.56
CA SER A 112 -0.19 0.21 6.30
C SER A 112 -1.40 -0.13 7.16
N ASN A 113 -1.33 0.21 8.46
CA ASN A 113 -2.45 0.00 9.37
C ASN A 113 -3.62 0.97 9.16
N THR A 114 -3.50 1.95 8.25
CA THR A 114 -4.55 2.95 8.02
C THR A 114 -4.96 3.03 6.55
N ALA A 115 -4.11 3.56 5.68
CA ALA A 115 -4.41 3.82 4.29
C ALA A 115 -4.53 2.52 3.48
N ASP A 116 -3.56 1.60 3.62
CA ASP A 116 -3.53 0.35 2.86
C ASP A 116 -4.69 -0.56 3.30
N THR A 117 -4.99 -0.57 4.61
CA THR A 117 -6.19 -1.25 5.14
C THR A 117 -7.48 -0.63 4.58
N GLU A 118 -7.61 0.70 4.52
CA GLU A 118 -8.76 1.39 3.91
C GLU A 118 -8.93 1.00 2.42
N LEU A 119 -7.82 0.92 1.68
CA LEU A 119 -7.78 0.48 0.28
C LEU A 119 -8.29 -0.95 0.12
N VAL A 120 -7.74 -1.91 0.87
CA VAL A 120 -8.14 -3.32 0.78
C VAL A 120 -9.60 -3.52 1.17
N GLU A 121 -10.08 -2.81 2.19
CA GLU A 121 -11.49 -2.86 2.56
C GLU A 121 -12.40 -2.27 1.48
N ALA A 122 -11.99 -1.18 0.83
CA ALA A 122 -12.74 -0.58 -0.28
C ALA A 122 -12.79 -1.52 -1.50
N ALA A 123 -11.66 -2.15 -1.85
CA ALA A 123 -11.58 -3.13 -2.92
C ALA A 123 -12.47 -4.36 -2.65
N ARG A 124 -12.50 -4.84 -1.39
CA ARG A 124 -13.39 -5.93 -1.00
C ARG A 124 -14.87 -5.55 -1.18
N ARG A 125 -15.28 -4.37 -0.71
CA ARG A 125 -16.67 -3.89 -0.88
C ARG A 125 -17.05 -3.78 -2.37
N ALA A 126 -16.15 -3.28 -3.22
CA ALA A 126 -16.38 -3.17 -4.65
C ALA A 126 -16.53 -4.53 -5.36
N ASN A 127 -15.89 -5.59 -4.85
CA ASN A 127 -16.02 -6.94 -5.38
C ASN A 127 -17.25 -7.69 -4.84
N ASP A 128 -17.71 -7.37 -3.63
CA ASP A 128 -18.88 -8.02 -3.01
C ASP A 128 -20.22 -7.44 -3.50
N GLU A 129 -20.22 -6.24 -4.08
CA GLU A 129 -21.43 -5.61 -4.60
C GLU A 129 -21.81 -6.21 -5.97
N PRO A 130 -22.94 -6.95 -6.08
CA PRO A 130 -23.37 -7.48 -7.37
C PRO A 130 -23.61 -6.32 -8.34
N PRO A 131 -23.29 -6.48 -9.64
CA PRO A 131 -23.52 -5.41 -10.60
C PRO A 131 -24.99 -5.01 -10.54
N MET A 132 -25.24 -3.75 -10.16
CA MET A 132 -26.57 -3.19 -10.31
C MET A 132 -26.87 -3.12 -11.79
N ILE A 133 -27.59 -4.13 -12.29
CA ILE A 133 -28.28 -4.04 -13.56
C ILE A 133 -29.15 -2.78 -13.50
N SER A 134 -28.97 -1.88 -14.47
CA SER A 134 -29.86 -0.74 -14.64
C SER A 134 -31.28 -1.25 -14.84
N MET A 135 -32.30 -0.52 -14.37
CA MET A 135 -33.70 -0.87 -14.68
C MET A 135 -33.91 -1.00 -16.20
N ASP A 136 -33.20 -0.18 -17.00
CA ASP A 136 -33.26 -0.24 -18.46
C ASP A 136 -32.62 -1.54 -19.00
N ASP A 137 -31.44 -1.93 -18.50
CA ASP A 137 -30.79 -3.19 -18.88
C ASP A 137 -31.61 -4.41 -18.42
N TRP A 138 -32.31 -4.30 -17.29
CA TRP A 138 -33.24 -5.31 -16.82
C TRP A 138 -34.45 -5.45 -17.75
N LEU A 139 -35.04 -4.32 -18.16
CA LEU A 139 -36.19 -4.30 -19.06
C LEU A 139 -35.81 -4.82 -20.45
N ASP A 140 -34.64 -4.46 -20.96
CA ASP A 140 -34.13 -4.97 -22.25
C ASP A 140 -33.90 -6.49 -22.20
N SER A 141 -33.41 -7.02 -21.06
CA SER A 141 -33.23 -8.47 -20.88
C SER A 141 -34.56 -9.26 -20.82
N LEU A 142 -35.65 -8.63 -20.39
CA LEU A 142 -37.00 -9.24 -20.41
C LEU A 142 -37.57 -9.28 -21.83
N ASP A 143 -37.35 -8.22 -22.60
CA ASP A 143 -37.77 -8.09 -23.99
C ASP A 143 -37.05 -9.09 -24.92
N GLU A 144 -35.81 -9.47 -24.60
CA GLU A 144 -35.08 -10.54 -25.29
C GLU A 144 -35.61 -11.93 -24.92
N ALA A 145 -35.89 -12.19 -23.64
CA ALA A 145 -36.42 -13.47 -23.17
C ALA A 145 -37.81 -13.79 -23.77
N ASP A 146 -38.68 -12.78 -23.89
CA ASP A 146 -40.00 -12.93 -24.52
C ASP A 146 -39.92 -13.17 -26.03
N ARG A 147 -38.91 -12.61 -26.72
CA ARG A 147 -38.69 -12.86 -28.16
C ARG A 147 -38.22 -14.28 -28.45
N ASP A 148 -37.42 -14.87 -27.58
CA ASP A 148 -36.97 -16.26 -27.72
C ASP A 148 -38.08 -17.27 -27.40
N ALA A 149 -38.95 -16.96 -26.43
CA ALA A 149 -40.12 -17.78 -26.11
C ALA A 149 -41.16 -17.86 -27.26
N LEU A 150 -41.23 -16.84 -28.12
CA LEU A 150 -42.12 -16.79 -29.29
C LEU A 150 -41.54 -17.44 -30.56
N ARG A 151 -40.26 -17.88 -30.53
CA ARG A 151 -39.57 -18.54 -31.65
C ARG A 151 -39.38 -20.06 -31.47
N SER A 152 -39.73 -20.60 -30.30
CA SER A 152 -39.79 -22.06 -30.02
C SER A 152 -41.19 -22.62 -30.23
#